data_AF-A0A3D3B1I5-F1
#
_entry.id   AF-A0A3D3B1I5-F1
#
_cell.length_a   1.000
_cell.length_b   1.000
_cell.length_c   1.000
_cell.angle_alpha   90.00
_cell.angle_beta   90.00
_cell.angle_gamma   90.00
#
_symmetry.space_group_name_H-M   'P 1'
#
loop_
_entity.id
_entity.type
_entity.pdbx_description
1 polymer ?
#
loop_
_entity_poly.entity_id
_entity_poly.type
_entity_poly.pdbx_seq_one_letter_code
_entity_poly.pdbx_strand_id
1 'polypeptide(L)'
;MAKLFRNLIRSVAKDVAHGQAAFTLSRPELSLRAELQRRAMEQAANFVKEQMPHALFCEDRLTNLEYALSQRRPGSILEFGVYKAITTNFMAPPCPQTTIFGFYSFEGLPEHLSGNR
;
A
#
# COMPACT_ATOMS: atom_id res chain seq x y z
N MET A 1 11.27 26.00 29.62
CA MET A 1 11.98 24.83 29.06
C MET A 1 11.22 24.14 27.93
N ALA A 2 10.01 23.62 28.14
CA ALA A 2 9.27 22.84 27.11
C ALA A 2 8.87 23.62 25.83
N LYS A 3 8.68 24.94 25.89
CA LYS A 3 8.39 25.77 24.70
C LYS A 3 9.63 25.98 23.82
N LEU A 4 10.80 26.17 24.43
CA LEU A 4 12.06 26.40 23.73
C LEU A 4 12.47 25.15 22.94
N PHE A 5 12.35 23.98 23.56
CA PHE A 5 12.65 22.69 22.93
C PHE A 5 11.71 22.38 21.75
N ARG A 6 10.41 22.72 21.89
CA ARG A 6 9.41 22.54 20.82
C ARG A 6 9.68 23.44 19.62
N ASN A 7 10.11 24.67 19.87
CA ASN A 7 10.47 25.61 18.82
C ASN A 7 11.76 25.20 18.10
N LEU A 8 12.74 24.65 18.84
CA LEU A 8 13.97 24.11 18.26
C LEU A 8 13.68 22.90 17.37
N ILE A 9 12.85 21.95 17.82
CA ILE A 9 12.43 20.81 17.00
C ILE A 9 11.71 21.28 15.74
N ARG A 10 10.82 22.28 15.83
CA ARG A 10 10.13 22.84 14.65
C ARG A 10 11.08 23.52 13.68
N SER A 11 12.09 24.24 14.18
CA SER A 11 13.12 24.87 13.34
C SER A 11 13.90 23.81 12.59
N VAL A 12 14.43 22.81 13.31
CA VAL A 12 15.20 21.71 12.70
C VAL A 12 14.35 20.93 11.70
N ALA A 13 13.08 20.63 12.02
CA ALA A 13 12.17 19.98 11.09
C ALA A 13 11.91 20.82 9.83
N LYS A 14 11.79 22.14 9.98
CA LYS A 14 11.61 23.08 8.86
C LYS A 14 12.86 23.14 7.99
N ASP A 15 14.05 23.18 8.59
CA ASP A 15 15.33 23.24 7.88
C ASP A 15 15.63 21.93 7.14
N VAL A 16 15.28 20.79 7.74
CA VAL A 16 15.33 19.47 7.08
C VAL A 16 14.34 19.39 5.92
N ALA A 17 13.12 19.93 6.07
CA ALA A 17 12.13 19.97 4.99
C ALA A 17 12.55 20.89 3.82
N HIS A 18 13.12 22.06 4.13
CA HIS A 18 13.67 22.97 3.10
C HIS A 18 14.90 22.36 2.42
N GLY A 19 15.76 21.68 3.19
CA GLY A 19 16.89 20.93 2.67
C GLY A 19 16.46 19.81 1.73
N GLN A 20 15.38 19.07 2.04
CA GLN A 20 14.83 18.05 1.15
C GLN A 20 14.24 18.65 -0.13
N ALA A 21 13.47 19.74 -0.04
CA ALA A 21 12.93 20.40 -1.24
C ALA A 21 14.04 20.95 -2.15
N ALA A 22 15.07 21.60 -1.57
CA ALA A 22 16.23 22.08 -2.31
C ALA A 22 17.06 20.92 -2.91
N PHE A 23 17.20 19.81 -2.18
CA PHE A 23 17.88 18.62 -2.64
C PHE A 23 17.14 17.93 -3.79
N THR A 24 15.81 17.84 -3.75
CA THR A 24 15.01 17.32 -4.87
C THR A 24 15.07 18.23 -6.10
N LEU A 25 15.11 19.56 -5.92
CA LEU A 25 15.27 20.51 -7.02
C LEU A 25 16.69 20.50 -7.64
N SER A 26 17.72 20.12 -6.87
CA SER A 26 19.09 19.97 -7.38
C SER A 26 19.31 18.72 -8.25
N ARG A 27 18.31 17.83 -8.33
CA ARG A 27 18.35 16.57 -9.10
C ARG A 27 17.16 16.51 -10.06
N PRO A 28 17.30 17.06 -11.27
CA PRO A 28 16.21 17.16 -12.26
C PRO A 28 15.49 15.83 -12.55
N GLU A 29 16.19 14.71 -12.43
CA GLU A 29 15.63 13.37 -12.58
C GLU A 29 14.65 12.99 -11.46
N LEU A 30 14.94 13.40 -10.22
CA LEU A 30 14.05 13.17 -9.07
C LEU A 30 12.84 14.10 -9.13
N SER A 31 13.02 15.35 -9.58
CA SER A 31 11.92 16.28 -9.76
C SER A 31 10.98 15.84 -10.89
N LEU A 32 11.50 15.32 -11.99
CA LEU A 32 10.68 14.75 -13.08
C LEU A 32 9.91 13.51 -12.60
N ARG A 33 10.55 12.55 -11.94
CA ARG A 33 9.87 11.35 -11.40
C ARG A 33 8.75 11.74 -10.42
N ALA A 34 9.01 12.69 -9.54
CA ALA A 34 8.02 13.18 -8.58
C ALA A 34 6.83 13.85 -9.27
N GLU A 35 7.07 14.71 -10.27
CA GLU A 35 6.00 15.37 -11.02
C GLU A 35 5.19 14.38 -11.87
N LEU A 36 5.83 13.40 -12.50
CA LEU A 36 5.14 12.32 -13.21
C LEU A 36 4.25 11.51 -12.26
N GLN A 37 4.76 11.13 -11.09
CA GLN A 37 3.97 10.42 -10.07
C GLN A 37 2.78 11.27 -9.59
N ARG A 38 3.00 12.57 -9.35
CA ARG A 38 1.94 13.49 -8.94
C ARG A 38 0.82 13.56 -9.98
N ARG A 39 1.18 13.74 -11.26
CA ARG A 39 0.22 13.77 -12.37
C ARG A 39 -0.53 12.46 -12.54
N ALA A 40 0.18 11.33 -12.45
CA ALA A 40 -0.44 10.01 -12.52
C ALA A 40 -1.46 9.80 -11.38
N MET A 41 -1.12 10.21 -10.16
CA MET A 41 -2.02 10.16 -9.00
C MET A 41 -3.26 11.03 -9.22
N GLU A 42 -3.07 12.26 -9.70
CA GLU A 42 -4.16 13.20 -9.98
C GLU A 42 -5.11 12.65 -11.06
N GLN A 43 -4.56 12.11 -12.16
CA GLN A 43 -5.34 11.48 -13.22
C GLN A 43 -6.11 10.25 -12.72
N ALA A 44 -5.47 9.39 -11.93
CA ALA A 44 -6.12 8.21 -11.34
C ALA A 44 -7.27 8.62 -10.39
N ALA A 45 -7.06 9.64 -9.55
CA ALA A 45 -8.08 10.14 -8.63
C ALA A 45 -9.29 10.70 -9.37
N ASN A 46 -9.07 11.50 -10.42
CA ASN A 46 -10.15 12.03 -11.25
C ASN A 46 -10.91 10.90 -11.96
N PHE A 47 -10.20 9.92 -12.51
CA PHE A 47 -10.82 8.76 -13.16
C PHE A 47 -11.73 7.98 -12.19
N VAL A 48 -11.24 7.65 -10.99
CA VAL A 48 -12.04 6.93 -9.98
C VAL A 48 -13.28 7.74 -9.60
N LYS A 49 -13.13 9.06 -9.39
CA LYS A 49 -14.24 9.95 -9.03
C LYS A 49 -15.31 10.01 -10.12
N GLU A 50 -14.91 10.09 -11.39
CA GLU A 50 -15.84 10.28 -12.51
C GLU A 50 -16.45 8.97 -13.01
N GLN A 51 -15.65 7.90 -13.08
CA GLN A 51 -16.02 6.65 -13.74
C GLN A 51 -16.38 5.53 -12.76
N MET A 52 -16.02 5.66 -11.48
CA MET A 52 -16.22 4.62 -10.47
C MET A 52 -16.86 5.18 -9.18
N PRO A 53 -18.01 5.88 -9.24
CA PRO A 53 -18.62 6.57 -8.09
C PRO A 53 -19.05 5.62 -6.96
N HIS A 54 -19.18 4.33 -7.25
CA HIS A 54 -19.53 3.30 -6.27
C HIS A 54 -18.35 2.37 -5.93
N ALA A 55 -17.13 2.72 -6.36
CA ALA A 55 -15.94 1.97 -5.96
C ALA A 55 -15.79 2.01 -4.44
N LEU A 56 -15.56 0.83 -3.87
CA LEU A 56 -15.19 0.72 -2.47
C LEU A 56 -13.76 1.23 -2.28
N PHE A 57 -13.61 2.21 -1.40
CA PHE A 57 -12.29 2.61 -0.92
C PHE A 57 -11.91 1.76 0.30
N CYS A 58 -10.77 1.09 0.22
CA CYS A 58 -10.15 0.37 1.32
C CYS A 58 -8.81 1.01 1.64
N GLU A 59 -8.57 1.31 2.92
CA GLU A 59 -7.33 1.97 3.37
C GLU A 59 -6.10 1.09 3.09
N ASP A 60 -6.25 -0.23 3.28
CA ASP A 60 -5.21 -1.19 2.97
C ASP A 60 -5.76 -2.51 2.39
N ARG A 61 -4.83 -3.40 2.05
CA ARG A 61 -5.13 -4.70 1.45
C ARG A 61 -5.91 -5.64 2.38
N LEU A 62 -5.74 -5.52 3.70
CA LEU A 62 -6.42 -6.36 4.68
C LEU A 62 -7.85 -5.88 4.90
N THR A 63 -8.10 -4.57 4.90
CA THR A 63 -9.48 -4.02 4.89
C THR A 63 -10.25 -4.47 3.65
N ASN A 64 -9.60 -4.48 2.48
CA ASN A 64 -10.22 -5.02 1.26
C ASN A 64 -10.53 -6.52 1.41
N LEU A 65 -9.61 -7.30 1.98
CA LEU A 65 -9.81 -8.72 2.22
C LEU A 65 -10.95 -8.97 3.21
N GLU A 66 -11.03 -8.21 4.29
CA GLU A 66 -12.14 -8.27 5.26
C GLU A 66 -13.49 -7.99 4.61
N TYR A 67 -13.58 -6.94 3.78
CA TYR A 67 -14.78 -6.68 3.00
C TYR A 67 -15.13 -7.86 2.09
N ALA A 68 -14.18 -8.41 1.35
CA ALA A 68 -14.41 -9.55 0.47
C ALA A 68 -14.90 -10.79 1.26
N LEU A 69 -14.34 -11.05 2.45
CA LEU A 69 -14.82 -12.11 3.34
C LEU A 69 -16.26 -11.88 3.80
N SER A 70 -16.65 -10.63 4.06
CA SER A 70 -18.02 -10.28 4.47
C SER A 70 -19.06 -10.57 3.39
N GLN A 71 -18.67 -10.50 2.11
CA GLN A 71 -19.55 -10.74 0.96
C GLN A 71 -19.53 -12.20 0.49
N ARG A 72 -18.71 -13.06 1.12
CA ARG A 72 -18.49 -14.43 0.63
C ARG A 72 -19.72 -15.31 0.85
N ARG A 73 -19.88 -16.30 -0.03
CA ARG A 73 -20.79 -17.43 0.20
C ARG A 73 -20.07 -18.55 0.96
N PRO A 74 -20.80 -19.45 1.62
CA PRO A 74 -20.21 -20.65 2.21
C PRO A 74 -19.43 -21.45 1.17
N GLY A 75 -18.26 -21.96 1.57
CA GLY A 75 -17.35 -22.69 0.70
C GLY A 75 -15.90 -22.53 1.13
N SER A 76 -15.03 -23.32 0.53
CA SER A 76 -13.58 -23.27 0.77
C SER A 76 -12.96 -21.97 0.25
N ILE A 77 -11.88 -21.54 0.89
CA ILE A 77 -11.08 -20.38 0.46
C ILE A 77 -9.81 -20.91 -0.19
N LEU A 78 -9.45 -20.39 -1.37
CA LEU A 78 -8.22 -20.75 -2.08
C LEU A 78 -7.33 -19.50 -2.16
N GLU A 79 -6.10 -19.61 -1.64
CA GLU A 79 -5.09 -18.56 -1.72
C GLU A 79 -3.91 -19.03 -2.58
N PHE A 80 -3.60 -18.27 -3.63
CA PHE A 80 -2.48 -18.55 -4.52
C PHE A 80 -1.36 -17.54 -4.25
N GLY A 81 -0.17 -18.02 -3.91
CA GLY A 81 0.96 -17.16 -3.56
C GLY A 81 1.10 -16.86 -2.06
N VAL A 82 0.98 -17.88 -1.22
CA VAL A 82 0.92 -17.73 0.26
C VAL A 82 2.12 -17.00 0.87
N TYR A 83 3.33 -17.18 0.35
CA TYR A 83 4.58 -16.62 0.88
C TYR A 83 4.74 -16.81 2.41
N LYS A 84 4.43 -15.78 3.20
CA LYS A 84 4.50 -15.77 4.68
C LYS A 84 3.16 -16.04 5.36
N ALA A 85 2.14 -16.44 4.61
CA ALA A 85 0.79 -16.74 5.09
C ALA A 85 0.12 -15.58 5.85
N ILE A 86 0.49 -14.32 5.58
CA ILE A 86 -0.04 -13.16 6.30
C ILE A 86 -1.56 -13.07 6.13
N THR A 87 -2.01 -13.23 4.89
CA THR A 87 -3.41 -13.19 4.49
C THR A 87 -4.16 -14.45 4.92
N THR A 88 -3.55 -15.64 4.83
CA THR A 88 -4.12 -16.88 5.39
C THR A 88 -4.41 -16.77 6.88
N ASN A 89 -3.43 -16.28 7.64
CA ASN A 89 -3.53 -16.12 9.09
C ASN A 89 -4.55 -15.04 9.47
N PHE A 90 -4.74 -14.03 8.62
CA PHE A 90 -5.79 -13.04 8.80
C PHE A 90 -7.20 -13.62 8.55
N MET A 91 -7.35 -14.50 7.56
CA MET A 91 -8.64 -15.13 7.23
C MET A 91 -9.06 -16.23 8.21
N ALA A 92 -8.11 -16.92 8.86
CA ALA A 92 -8.40 -18.10 9.67
C ALA A 92 -9.30 -17.82 10.90
N PRO A 93 -9.07 -16.79 11.74
CA PRO A 93 -9.93 -16.51 12.90
C PRO A 93 -11.40 -16.25 12.57
N PRO A 94 -11.77 -15.42 11.56
CA PRO A 94 -13.17 -15.20 11.21
C PRO A 94 -13.81 -16.39 10.44
N CYS A 95 -13.02 -17.40 10.04
CA CYS A 95 -13.49 -18.52 9.23
C CYS A 95 -13.19 -19.90 9.87
N PRO A 96 -13.54 -20.15 11.14
CA PRO A 96 -13.07 -21.33 11.90
C PRO A 96 -13.59 -22.67 11.36
N GLN A 97 -14.72 -22.66 10.63
CA GLN A 97 -15.33 -23.85 10.03
C GLN A 97 -15.04 -23.96 8.52
N THR A 98 -14.22 -23.07 7.97
CA THR A 98 -13.90 -23.05 6.55
C THR A 98 -12.49 -23.56 6.32
N THR A 99 -12.33 -24.51 5.40
CA THR A 99 -11.00 -24.92 4.95
C THR A 99 -10.39 -23.83 4.06
N ILE A 100 -9.18 -23.41 4.40
CA ILE A 100 -8.37 -22.46 3.62
C ILE A 100 -7.21 -23.24 2.99
N PHE A 101 -7.17 -23.28 1.66
CA PHE A 101 -6.11 -23.93 0.90
C PHE A 101 -5.10 -22.89 0.43
N GLY A 102 -3.85 -23.04 0.88
CA GLY A 102 -2.74 -22.20 0.45
C GLY A 102 -1.88 -22.89 -0.60
N PHE A 103 -1.81 -22.33 -1.81
CA PHE A 103 -0.97 -22.81 -2.90
C PHE A 103 0.27 -21.93 -3.02
N TYR A 104 1.45 -22.54 -2.98
CA TYR A 104 2.73 -21.89 -3.21
C TYR A 104 3.73 -22.95 -3.71
N SER A 105 4.73 -22.53 -4.48
CA SER A 105 5.80 -23.44 -4.92
C SER A 105 6.69 -23.89 -3.75
N PHE A 106 6.74 -23.10 -2.67
CA PHE A 106 7.70 -23.21 -1.56
C PHE A 106 9.18 -23.07 -1.96
N GLU A 107 9.43 -22.83 -3.24
CA GLU A 107 10.77 -22.66 -3.83
C GLU A 107 11.04 -21.21 -4.25
N GLY A 108 10.04 -20.32 -4.13
CA GLY A 108 10.15 -18.94 -4.61
C GLY A 108 9.55 -18.74 -5.99
N LEU A 109 9.82 -17.58 -6.59
CA LEU A 109 9.41 -17.29 -7.96
C LEU A 109 10.34 -18.04 -8.95
N PRO A 110 9.78 -18.64 -10.02
CA PRO A 110 10.55 -19.47 -10.96
C PRO A 110 11.56 -18.68 -11.80
N GLU A 111 11.36 -17.37 -11.97
CA GLU A 111 12.31 -16.47 -12.63
C GLU A 111 12.55 -15.22 -11.79
N HIS A 112 13.68 -14.55 -12.01
CA HIS A 112 13.93 -13.22 -11.45
C HIS A 112 13.00 -12.19 -12.13
N LEU A 113 11.74 -12.14 -11.67
CA LEU A 113 10.84 -11.02 -11.91
C LEU A 113 11.34 -9.82 -11.11
N SER A 114 12.41 -9.18 -11.56
CA SER A 114 12.72 -7.81 -11.17
C SER A 114 11.70 -6.91 -11.84
N GLY A 115 10.50 -6.81 -11.29
CA GLY A 115 9.57 -5.75 -11.68
C GLY A 115 10.33 -4.42 -11.64
N ASN A 116 10.19 -3.59 -12.68
CA ASN A 116 10.84 -2.29 -12.74
C ASN A 116 10.49 -1.48 -11.49
N ARG A 117 11.46 -1.30 -10.57
CA ARG A 117 11.34 -0.51 -9.35
C ARG A 117 11.80 0.93 -9.58
#